data_AF-A0A023EJ16-F1
#
_entry.id   AF-A0A023EJ16-F1
#
_cell.length_a   1.000
_cell.length_b   1.000
_cell.length_c   1.000
_cell.angle_alpha   90.00
_cell.angle_beta   90.00
_cell.angle_gamma   90.00
#
_symmetry.space_group_name_H-M   'P 1'
#
loop_
_entity.id
_entity.type
_entity.pdbx_description
1 polymer ?
#
loop_
_entity_poly.entity_id
_entity_poly.type
_entity_poly.pdbx_seq_one_letter_code
_entity_poly.pdbx_strand_id
1 'polypeptide(L)'
;MSKIHEGINCDVCGVRNFPGIRYACLSCHDYDLCESCQQRGAFSKTHAPYHPLQPIPTQYDFVQKFQHSATKEFQIYRCPHCGQDGFGLSALLTHLKAVHPECKNRVRCPVCVTFRIGRYGSDLLDWSLAFHIENGHMGFNTDVEHTFKTLQYAATSYSRGNPSWSIDADGAICRICTAKLGTNG
;
A
#
# COMPACT_ATOMS: atom_id res chain seq x y z
N MET A 1 9.73 -7.85 12.65
CA MET A 1 8.52 -7.22 12.05
C MET A 1 8.13 -6.06 12.93
N SER A 2 7.99 -4.86 12.36
CA SER A 2 7.68 -3.67 13.15
C SER A 2 6.21 -3.66 13.58
N LYS A 3 5.96 -3.33 14.85
CA LYS A 3 4.63 -3.08 15.43
C LYS A 3 4.22 -1.60 15.35
N ILE A 4 5.00 -0.81 14.61
CA ILE A 4 4.84 0.63 14.45
C ILE A 4 5.13 1.03 13.01
N HIS A 5 4.63 2.18 12.60
CA HIS A 5 4.93 2.78 11.30
C HIS A 5 6.19 3.64 11.35
N GLU A 6 7.36 3.01 11.28
CA GLU A 6 8.66 3.70 11.30
C GLU A 6 8.79 4.76 10.19
N GLY A 7 9.26 5.94 10.57
CA GLY A 7 9.44 7.07 9.66
C GLY A 7 8.12 7.63 9.11
N ILE A 8 6.98 7.39 9.77
CA ILE A 8 5.72 8.11 9.53
C ILE A 8 5.46 9.06 10.69
N ASN A 9 5.00 10.24 10.34
CA ASN A 9 4.46 11.22 11.27
C ASN A 9 2.97 11.43 10.93
N CYS A 10 2.14 11.64 11.94
CA CYS A 10 0.77 12.09 11.72
C CYS A 10 0.78 13.59 11.41
N ASP A 11 0.16 14.02 10.31
CA ASP A 11 0.12 15.42 9.88
C ASP A 11 -0.76 16.31 10.76
N VAL A 12 -1.56 15.73 11.64
CA VAL A 12 -2.45 16.48 12.53
C VAL A 12 -1.84 16.66 13.93
N CYS A 13 -1.39 15.58 14.57
CA CYS A 13 -0.87 15.65 15.94
C CYS A 13 0.66 15.58 16.03
N GLY A 14 1.37 15.35 14.92
CA GLY A 14 2.82 15.25 14.89
C GLY A 14 3.40 13.98 15.53
N VAL A 15 2.57 13.06 16.02
CA VAL A 15 3.07 11.80 16.62
C VAL A 15 3.83 11.00 15.57
N ARG A 16 4.98 10.46 15.97
CA ARG A 16 5.91 9.75 15.09
C ARG A 16 5.92 8.27 15.45
N ASN A 17 6.18 7.41 14.47
CA ASN A 17 6.41 5.97 14.69
C ASN A 17 5.30 5.31 15.52
N PHE A 18 4.04 5.57 15.18
CA PHE A 18 2.90 5.12 15.97
C PHE A 18 2.47 3.68 15.62
N PRO A 19 1.89 2.93 16.59
CA PRO A 19 1.28 1.63 16.36
C PRO A 19 -0.12 1.75 15.75
N GLY A 20 -0.77 0.61 15.49
CA GLY A 20 -2.14 0.55 15.01
C GLY A 20 -2.26 0.77 13.50
N ILE A 21 -3.33 1.44 13.06
CA ILE A 21 -3.58 1.70 11.65
C ILE A 21 -3.07 3.09 11.25
N ARG A 22 -2.25 3.16 10.20
CA ARG A 22 -1.96 4.38 9.45
C ARG A 22 -3.04 4.63 8.41
N TYR A 23 -3.55 5.85 8.33
CA TYR A 23 -4.52 6.29 7.34
C TYR A 23 -3.85 7.27 6.38
N ALA A 24 -3.46 6.78 5.21
CA ALA A 24 -2.74 7.57 4.21
C ALA A 24 -3.69 8.14 3.16
N CYS A 25 -3.66 9.44 2.90
CA CYS A 25 -4.52 10.07 1.90
C CYS A 25 -4.13 9.63 0.49
N LEU A 26 -5.15 9.30 -0.30
CA LEU A 26 -4.95 8.92 -1.69
C LEU A 26 -5.10 10.09 -2.68
N SER A 27 -5.42 11.28 -2.20
CA SER A 27 -5.58 12.49 -3.02
C SER A 27 -4.58 13.59 -2.68
N CYS A 28 -3.90 13.50 -1.54
CA CYS A 28 -2.85 14.43 -1.11
C CYS A 28 -1.48 13.79 -1.20
N HIS A 29 -0.46 14.60 -1.48
CA HIS A 29 0.94 14.20 -1.33
C HIS A 29 1.26 13.96 0.14
N ASP A 30 1.89 12.82 0.42
CA ASP A 30 2.46 12.44 1.73
C ASP A 30 1.63 12.76 2.98
N TYR A 31 0.29 12.70 2.89
CA TYR A 31 -0.58 12.99 4.04
C TYR A 31 -0.96 11.70 4.76
N ASP A 32 -0.72 11.66 6.06
CA ASP A 32 -0.88 10.52 6.94
C ASP A 32 -1.53 10.90 8.27
N LEU A 33 -2.50 10.09 8.69
CA LEU A 33 -3.13 10.18 10.00
C LEU A 33 -2.84 8.93 10.82
N CYS A 34 -2.60 9.13 12.11
CA CYS A 34 -2.67 8.04 13.07
C CYS A 34 -4.14 7.68 13.35
N GLU A 35 -4.35 6.44 13.81
CA GLU A 35 -5.67 5.90 14.13
C GLU A 35 -6.49 6.82 15.05
N SER A 36 -5.88 7.38 16.09
CA SER A 36 -6.56 8.32 17.01
C SER A 36 -7.01 9.62 16.35
N CYS A 37 -6.24 10.16 15.39
CA CYS A 37 -6.67 11.36 14.66
C CYS A 37 -7.80 11.04 13.70
N GLN A 38 -7.73 9.89 13.03
CA GLN A 38 -8.79 9.45 12.14
C GLN A 38 -10.11 9.22 12.88
N GLN A 39 -10.08 8.52 14.02
CA GLN A 39 -11.28 8.24 14.82
C GLN A 39 -11.97 9.52 15.34
N ARG A 40 -11.19 10.57 15.62
CA ARG A 40 -11.71 11.87 16.04
C ARG A 40 -12.19 12.73 14.86
N GLY A 41 -12.05 12.26 13.63
CA GLY A 41 -12.33 13.05 12.43
C GLY A 41 -11.42 14.29 12.32
N ALA A 42 -10.19 14.21 12.84
CA ALA A 42 -9.27 15.33 12.84
C ALA A 42 -8.55 15.43 11.48
N PHE A 43 -8.50 16.64 10.91
CA PHE A 43 -7.82 16.91 9.64
C PHE A 43 -7.11 18.27 9.69
N SER A 44 -6.03 18.40 8.91
CA SER A 44 -5.33 19.67 8.74
C SER A 44 -6.10 20.59 7.78
N LYS A 45 -5.81 21.90 7.80
CA LYS A 45 -6.43 22.88 6.87
C LYS A 45 -6.11 22.60 5.39
N THR A 46 -5.03 21.88 5.11
CA THR A 46 -4.56 21.56 3.74
C THR A 46 -5.11 20.23 3.23
N HIS A 47 -5.95 19.54 4.01
CA HIS A 47 -6.56 18.27 3.64
C HIS A 47 -8.08 18.42 3.61
N ALA A 48 -8.71 18.02 2.50
CA ALA A 48 -10.17 18.02 2.42
C ALA A 48 -10.76 16.77 3.11
N PRO A 49 -11.79 16.91 3.96
CA PRO A 49 -12.30 15.81 4.79
C PRO A 49 -12.92 14.66 4.00
N TYR A 50 -13.28 14.88 2.73
CA TYR A 50 -13.85 13.86 1.84
C TYR A 50 -12.80 13.10 1.03
N HIS A 51 -11.50 13.40 1.18
CA HIS A 51 -10.47 12.64 0.50
C HIS A 51 -10.39 11.19 1.02
N PRO A 52 -10.36 10.18 0.13
CA PRO A 52 -10.21 8.79 0.55
C PRO A 52 -8.87 8.52 1.24
N LEU A 53 -8.93 7.86 2.40
CA LEU A 53 -7.75 7.48 3.19
C LEU A 53 -7.55 5.97 3.13
N GLN A 54 -6.40 5.48 2.68
CA GLN A 54 -6.04 4.06 2.69
C GLN A 54 -5.68 3.60 4.11
N PRO A 55 -6.40 2.64 4.71
CA PRO A 55 -6.00 2.01 5.97
C PRO A 55 -4.82 1.06 5.73
N ILE A 56 -3.74 1.24 6.47
CA ILE A 56 -2.51 0.48 6.34
C ILE A 56 -2.16 -0.05 7.73
N PRO A 57 -2.25 -1.37 7.97
CA PRO A 57 -1.84 -1.95 9.24
C PRO A 57 -0.31 -1.98 9.35
N THR A 58 0.19 -2.16 10.57
CA THR A 58 1.61 -2.40 10.80
C THR A 58 2.07 -3.67 10.10
N GLN A 59 3.38 -3.80 9.86
CA GLN A 59 3.93 -5.02 9.27
C GLN A 59 3.54 -6.26 10.07
N TYR A 60 3.66 -6.18 11.40
CA TYR A 60 3.28 -7.25 12.32
C TYR A 60 1.81 -7.66 12.13
N ASP A 61 0.89 -6.68 12.18
CA ASP A 61 -0.55 -6.94 12.05
C ASP A 61 -0.93 -7.45 10.66
N PHE A 62 -0.21 -6.99 9.63
CA PHE A 62 -0.40 -7.43 8.25
C PHE A 62 -0.13 -8.93 8.10
N VAL A 63 0.98 -9.44 8.65
CA VAL A 63 1.30 -10.88 8.57
C VAL A 63 0.39 -11.71 9.46
N GLN A 64 0.01 -11.22 10.64
CA GLN A 64 -0.98 -11.92 11.46
C GLN A 64 -2.30 -12.11 10.71
N LYS A 65 -2.79 -11.08 10.01
CA LYS A 65 -4.01 -11.19 9.20
C LYS A 65 -3.85 -12.17 8.03
N PHE A 66 -2.68 -12.20 7.40
CA PHE A 66 -2.42 -13.13 6.28
C PHE A 66 -2.38 -14.60 6.74
N GLN A 67 -1.70 -14.89 7.85
CA GLN A 67 -1.57 -16.26 8.37
C GLN A 67 -2.92 -16.91 8.70
N HIS A 68 -3.93 -16.10 9.03
CA HIS A 68 -5.27 -16.55 9.40
C HIS A 68 -6.29 -16.36 8.26
N SER A 69 -5.89 -15.84 7.10
CA SER A 69 -6.81 -15.62 5.97
C SER A 69 -6.91 -16.86 5.08
N ALA A 70 -8.14 -17.35 4.89
CA ALA A 70 -8.43 -18.51 4.04
C ALA A 70 -8.19 -18.23 2.54
N THR A 71 -8.39 -17.00 2.10
CA THR A 71 -8.35 -16.63 0.66
C THR A 71 -6.97 -16.23 0.18
N LYS A 72 -6.00 -16.02 1.09
CA LYS A 72 -4.66 -15.47 0.78
C LYS A 72 -4.67 -14.17 -0.04
N GLU A 73 -5.82 -13.52 -0.16
CA GLU A 73 -5.98 -12.24 -0.87
C GLU A 73 -6.18 -11.10 0.13
N PHE A 74 -5.52 -9.97 -0.12
CA PHE A 74 -5.64 -8.77 0.70
C PHE A 74 -6.76 -7.87 0.18
N GLN A 75 -7.88 -7.88 0.87
CA GLN A 75 -9.03 -7.02 0.61
C GLN A 75 -8.94 -5.70 1.39
N ILE A 76 -7.81 -4.99 1.25
CA ILE A 76 -7.56 -3.77 2.02
C ILE A 76 -7.65 -2.51 1.19
N TYR A 77 -7.67 -2.62 -0.14
CA TYR A 77 -7.52 -1.44 -0.99
C TYR A 77 -8.79 -0.61 -1.04
N ARG A 78 -8.60 0.70 -0.95
CA ARG A 78 -9.63 1.71 -1.11
C ARG A 78 -9.48 2.41 -2.46
N CYS A 79 -10.58 2.55 -3.18
CA CYS A 79 -10.63 3.32 -4.40
C CYS A 79 -10.42 4.81 -4.08
N PRO A 80 -9.43 5.48 -4.71
CA PRO A 80 -9.15 6.88 -4.45
C PRO A 80 -10.10 7.86 -5.15
N HIS A 81 -10.96 7.37 -6.03
CA HIS A 81 -11.94 8.20 -6.73
C HIS A 81 -13.29 8.26 -6.02
N CYS A 82 -13.75 7.15 -5.42
CA CYS A 82 -15.07 7.07 -4.77
C CYS A 82 -15.02 6.70 -3.28
N GLY A 83 -13.87 6.29 -2.75
CA GLY A 83 -13.71 5.90 -1.35
C GLY A 83 -14.23 4.50 -0.99
N GLN A 84 -14.81 3.76 -1.93
CA GLN A 84 -15.21 2.37 -1.73
C GLN A 84 -13.99 1.52 -1.36
N ASP A 85 -14.13 0.63 -0.38
CA ASP A 85 -13.05 -0.17 0.20
C ASP A 85 -13.31 -1.67 0.14
N GLY A 86 -12.42 -2.44 0.75
CA GLY A 86 -12.52 -3.90 0.77
C GLY A 86 -12.11 -4.56 -0.55
N PHE A 87 -11.42 -3.85 -1.43
CA PHE A 87 -10.99 -4.43 -2.70
C PHE A 87 -9.72 -5.26 -2.55
N GLY A 88 -9.72 -6.44 -3.17
CA GLY A 88 -8.50 -7.07 -3.66
C GLY A 88 -7.91 -6.30 -4.86
N LEU A 89 -6.66 -6.58 -5.23
CA LEU A 89 -6.00 -5.83 -6.30
C LEU A 89 -6.71 -5.97 -7.65
N SER A 90 -7.10 -7.20 -8.02
CA SER A 90 -7.83 -7.50 -9.25
C SER A 90 -9.22 -6.86 -9.26
N ALA A 91 -9.95 -6.99 -8.14
CA ALA A 91 -11.26 -6.38 -7.96
C ALA A 91 -11.20 -4.85 -8.07
N LEU A 92 -10.17 -4.21 -7.52
CA LEU A 92 -9.96 -2.77 -7.65
C LEU A 92 -9.72 -2.37 -9.11
N LEU A 93 -8.88 -3.10 -9.86
CA LEU A 93 -8.63 -2.81 -11.27
C LEU A 93 -9.91 -2.90 -12.10
N THR A 94 -10.69 -3.97 -11.91
CA THR A 94 -11.99 -4.16 -12.57
C THR A 94 -12.94 -3.02 -12.23
N HIS A 95 -13.04 -2.63 -10.96
CA HIS A 95 -13.85 -1.50 -10.51
C HIS A 95 -13.42 -0.20 -11.19
N LEU A 96 -12.12 0.12 -11.23
CA LEU A 96 -11.62 1.35 -11.84
C LEU A 96 -11.97 1.42 -13.34
N LYS A 97 -11.83 0.32 -14.07
CA LYS A 97 -12.17 0.26 -15.49
C LYS A 97 -13.67 0.43 -15.75
N ALA A 98 -14.52 -0.13 -14.89
CA ALA A 98 -15.97 -0.10 -15.07
C ALA A 98 -16.62 1.21 -14.59
N VAL A 99 -16.19 1.75 -13.45
CA VAL A 99 -16.83 2.89 -12.78
C VAL A 99 -16.09 4.20 -13.04
N HIS A 100 -14.79 4.15 -13.30
CA HIS A 100 -13.92 5.32 -13.42
C HIS A 100 -13.06 5.33 -14.72
N PRO A 101 -13.62 5.03 -15.91
CA PRO A 101 -12.83 4.90 -17.15
C PRO A 101 -12.15 6.21 -17.59
N GLU A 102 -12.74 7.37 -17.28
CA GLU A 102 -12.29 8.68 -17.75
C GLU A 102 -11.90 9.65 -16.61
N CYS A 103 -11.70 9.14 -15.38
CA CYS A 103 -11.34 9.98 -14.25
C CYS A 103 -9.96 10.63 -14.45
N LYS A 104 -9.93 11.97 -14.52
CA LYS A 104 -8.70 12.77 -14.71
C LYS A 104 -8.04 13.21 -13.40
N ASN A 105 -8.69 12.97 -12.27
CA ASN A 105 -8.16 13.36 -10.96
C ASN A 105 -6.88 12.58 -10.67
N ARG A 106 -5.79 13.30 -10.40
CA ARG A 106 -4.54 12.70 -9.98
C ARG A 106 -4.71 12.14 -8.57
N VAL A 107 -4.28 10.89 -8.40
CA VAL A 107 -4.44 10.12 -7.16
C VAL A 107 -3.16 9.35 -6.88
N ARG A 108 -2.95 8.98 -5.61
CA ARG A 108 -1.91 8.03 -5.22
C ARG A 108 -2.43 6.61 -5.41
N CYS A 109 -1.53 5.71 -5.82
CA CYS A 109 -1.85 4.30 -5.95
C CYS A 109 -1.97 3.65 -4.55
N PRO A 110 -3.12 3.04 -4.19
CA PRO A 110 -3.30 2.37 -2.90
C PRO A 110 -2.23 1.31 -2.59
N VAL A 111 -1.75 0.61 -3.61
CA VAL A 111 -0.66 -0.38 -3.50
C VAL A 111 0.67 0.31 -3.19
N CYS A 112 1.07 1.32 -3.98
CA CYS A 112 2.32 2.04 -3.76
C CYS A 112 2.36 2.73 -2.40
N VAL A 113 1.25 3.30 -1.93
CA VAL A 113 1.18 3.96 -0.62
C VAL A 113 1.30 2.95 0.52
N THR A 114 0.65 1.79 0.38
CA THR A 114 0.69 0.71 1.38
C THR A 114 2.13 0.20 1.56
N PHE A 115 2.82 -0.06 0.45
CA PHE A 115 4.14 -0.69 0.47
C PHE A 115 5.31 0.31 0.34
N ARG A 116 5.02 1.60 0.26
CA ARG A 116 5.97 2.69 -0.02
C ARG A 116 6.89 2.41 -1.22
N ILE A 117 6.30 1.93 -2.32
CA ILE A 117 7.05 1.55 -3.52
C ILE A 117 7.30 2.78 -4.40
N GLY A 118 8.59 3.08 -4.63
CA GLY A 118 9.02 4.13 -5.55
C GLY A 118 8.46 5.52 -5.22
N ARG A 119 8.47 6.39 -6.22
CA ARG A 119 7.99 7.78 -6.11
C ARG A 119 6.50 7.89 -5.74
N TYR A 120 5.67 7.00 -6.27
CA TYR A 120 4.21 7.05 -6.08
C TYR A 120 3.75 6.53 -4.72
N GLY A 121 4.69 6.07 -3.89
CA GLY A 121 4.46 5.86 -2.46
C GLY A 121 4.19 7.17 -1.71
N SER A 122 4.61 8.32 -2.23
CA SER A 122 4.40 9.65 -1.65
C SER A 122 3.74 10.64 -2.63
N ASP A 123 3.92 10.45 -3.93
CA ASP A 123 3.43 11.35 -4.99
C ASP A 123 2.17 10.86 -5.71
N LEU A 124 1.39 11.81 -6.24
CA LEU A 124 0.28 11.55 -7.14
C LEU A 124 0.78 10.98 -8.48
N LEU A 125 -0.01 10.08 -9.07
CA LEU A 125 0.26 9.53 -10.39
C LEU A 125 0.19 10.62 -11.47
N ASP A 126 1.07 10.47 -12.45
CA ASP A 126 1.07 11.27 -13.69
C ASP A 126 0.18 10.63 -14.77
N TRP A 127 -0.34 9.42 -14.50
CA TRP A 127 -1.09 8.55 -15.42
C TRP A 127 -2.38 8.06 -14.74
N SER A 128 -3.28 7.43 -15.49
CA SER A 128 -4.49 6.84 -14.89
C SER A 128 -4.12 5.72 -13.92
N LEU A 129 -4.87 5.62 -12.82
CA LEU A 129 -4.62 4.60 -11.80
C LEU A 129 -4.82 3.18 -12.36
N ALA A 130 -5.84 2.98 -13.21
CA ALA A 130 -6.09 1.70 -13.83
C ALA A 130 -4.91 1.24 -14.70
N PHE A 131 -4.38 2.14 -15.54
CA PHE A 131 -3.22 1.84 -16.39
C PHE A 131 -1.97 1.55 -15.54
N HIS A 132 -1.76 2.32 -14.47
CA HIS A 132 -0.64 2.09 -13.55
C HIS A 132 -0.73 0.73 -12.86
N ILE A 133 -1.90 0.34 -12.34
CA ILE A 133 -2.09 -0.97 -11.69
C ILE A 133 -1.90 -2.09 -12.71
N GLU A 134 -2.49 -1.96 -13.89
CA GLU A 134 -2.42 -2.98 -14.94
C GLU A 134 -0.97 -3.24 -15.38
N ASN A 135 -0.19 -2.19 -15.65
CA ASN A 135 1.17 -2.36 -16.19
C ASN A 135 2.24 -2.48 -15.09
N GLY A 136 2.02 -1.88 -13.92
CA GLY A 136 2.99 -1.83 -12.83
C GLY A 136 2.78 -2.88 -11.74
N HIS A 137 1.59 -3.48 -11.66
CA HIS A 137 1.25 -4.47 -10.63
C HIS A 137 0.64 -5.76 -11.18
N MET A 138 0.03 -5.75 -12.38
CA MET A 138 -0.55 -6.95 -13.02
C MET A 138 0.26 -7.48 -14.22
N GLY A 139 1.15 -6.67 -14.81
CA GLY A 139 1.79 -6.93 -16.11
C GLY A 139 2.73 -8.14 -16.20
N PHE A 140 3.00 -8.83 -15.09
CA PHE A 140 3.87 -10.01 -15.04
C PHE A 140 3.25 -11.10 -14.16
N ASN A 141 2.08 -11.60 -14.56
CA ASN A 141 1.49 -12.90 -14.23
C ASN A 141 1.87 -13.52 -12.86
N THR A 142 1.80 -12.77 -11.75
CA THR A 142 2.09 -13.31 -10.43
C THR A 142 1.36 -12.54 -9.32
N ASP A 143 0.27 -13.13 -8.82
CA ASP A 143 -0.13 -12.97 -7.40
C ASP A 143 1.04 -13.27 -6.44
N VAL A 144 2.04 -13.99 -6.94
CA VAL A 144 3.33 -14.24 -6.27
C VAL A 144 4.10 -12.95 -6.03
N GLU A 145 4.11 -11.94 -6.92
CA GLU A 145 4.85 -10.68 -6.69
C GLU A 145 4.18 -9.83 -5.60
N HIS A 146 2.87 -9.97 -5.40
CA HIS A 146 2.11 -9.25 -4.38
C HIS A 146 2.25 -9.89 -2.99
N THR A 147 2.28 -11.23 -2.94
CA THR A 147 2.70 -12.01 -1.76
C THR A 147 4.18 -11.78 -1.42
N PHE A 148 5.01 -11.57 -2.44
CA PHE A 148 6.45 -11.26 -2.34
C PHE A 148 6.70 -9.84 -1.84
N LYS A 149 6.00 -8.82 -2.35
CA LYS A 149 6.05 -7.42 -1.86
C LYS A 149 5.49 -7.30 -0.44
N THR A 150 4.49 -8.12 -0.10
CA THR A 150 3.99 -8.33 1.27
C THR A 150 5.07 -8.86 2.22
N LEU A 151 5.82 -9.89 1.80
CA LEU A 151 6.93 -10.46 2.57
C LEU A 151 8.15 -9.53 2.61
N GLN A 152 8.34 -8.70 1.58
CA GLN A 152 9.37 -7.67 1.49
C GLN A 152 9.04 -6.47 2.40
N TYR A 153 7.79 -5.99 2.43
CA TYR A 153 7.30 -5.00 3.38
C TYR A 153 7.49 -5.47 4.83
N ALA A 154 7.37 -6.77 5.10
CA ALA A 154 7.69 -7.37 6.39
C ALA A 154 9.20 -7.50 6.69
N ALA A 155 10.04 -7.55 5.66
CA ALA A 155 11.48 -7.83 5.76
C ALA A 155 12.38 -6.58 5.67
N THR A 156 11.97 -5.50 4.99
CA THR A 156 12.79 -4.30 4.78
C THR A 156 12.32 -3.12 5.63
N SER A 157 12.65 -3.15 6.92
CA SER A 157 12.81 -1.92 7.72
C SER A 157 14.26 -1.39 7.67
N TYR A 158 15.06 -1.76 6.65
CA TYR A 158 16.47 -1.41 6.64
C TYR A 158 17.05 -1.19 5.24
N SER A 159 16.70 -0.06 4.60
CA SER A 159 17.66 0.73 3.83
C SER A 159 17.01 2.00 3.27
N ARG A 160 17.59 3.15 3.62
CA ARG A 160 17.34 4.47 2.99
C ARG A 160 17.96 4.56 1.60
N GLY A 161 17.85 3.50 0.80
CA GLY A 161 18.39 3.42 -0.55
C GLY A 161 17.30 2.93 -1.47
N ASN A 162 17.08 3.65 -2.57
CA ASN A 162 16.23 3.23 -3.68
C ASN A 162 16.44 1.72 -3.94
N PRO A 163 15.40 0.86 -3.93
CA PRO A 163 15.62 -0.56 -4.19
C PRO A 163 15.85 -0.73 -5.68
N SER A 164 17.08 -0.53 -6.15
CA SER A 164 17.52 -1.13 -7.41
C SER A 164 17.76 -2.62 -7.11
N TRP A 165 16.71 -3.42 -7.16
CA TRP A 165 16.90 -4.87 -7.16
C TRP A 165 17.49 -5.23 -8.53
N SER A 166 18.68 -5.82 -8.53
CA SER A 166 19.20 -6.50 -9.72
C SER A 166 18.42 -7.79 -9.93
N ILE A 167 18.40 -8.26 -11.18
CA ILE A 167 17.82 -9.53 -11.63
C ILE A 167 18.35 -10.76 -10.86
N ASP A 168 19.36 -10.59 -10.01
CA ASP A 168 20.06 -11.66 -9.28
C ASP A 168 19.43 -11.99 -7.91
N ALA A 169 18.25 -11.44 -7.58
CA ALA A 169 17.51 -11.75 -6.35
C ALA A 169 16.82 -13.13 -6.37
N ASP A 170 16.96 -13.88 -7.47
CA ASP A 170 16.53 -15.26 -7.60
C ASP A 170 17.17 -16.15 -6.50
N GLY A 171 16.34 -16.87 -5.76
CA GLY A 171 16.76 -17.77 -4.69
C GLY A 171 16.82 -17.17 -3.29
N ALA A 172 16.49 -15.87 -3.08
CA ALA A 172 16.48 -15.34 -1.72
C ALA A 172 15.40 -16.02 -0.86
N ILE A 173 15.70 -16.26 0.41
CA ILE A 173 14.83 -17.04 1.30
C ILE A 173 14.10 -16.11 2.26
N CYS A 174 12.77 -16.14 2.24
CA CYS A 174 11.96 -15.50 3.26
C CYS A 174 12.28 -16.12 4.63
N ARG A 175 12.90 -15.36 5.54
CA ARG A 175 13.28 -15.87 6.87
C ARG A 175 12.10 -16.18 7.79
N ILE A 176 10.87 -15.88 7.37
CA ILE A 176 9.64 -16.07 8.15
C ILE A 176 8.92 -17.36 7.71
N CYS A 177 8.79 -17.60 6.40
CA CYS A 177 8.08 -18.77 5.86
C CYS A 177 8.96 -19.72 5.04
N THR A 178 10.27 -19.45 4.94
CA THR A 178 11.27 -20.23 4.19
C THR A 178 11.08 -20.31 2.67
N ALA A 179 10.09 -19.59 2.12
CA ALA A 179 9.85 -19.52 0.68
C ALA A 179 11.02 -18.88 -0.06
N LYS A 180 11.40 -19.45 -1.22
CA LYS A 180 12.47 -18.95 -2.08
C LYS A 180 11.93 -18.04 -3.19
N LEU A 181 12.62 -16.94 -3.47
CA LEU A 181 12.33 -16.06 -4.60
C LEU A 181 12.71 -16.74 -5.92
N GLY A 182 11.97 -16.50 -7.01
CA GLY A 182 12.44 -16.81 -8.38
C GLY A 182 12.50 -18.29 -8.80
N THR A 183 12.04 -19.25 -8.00
CA THR A 183 11.97 -20.65 -8.48
C THR A 183 10.73 -20.85 -9.34
N ASN A 184 10.81 -20.44 -10.61
CA ASN A 184 9.97 -21.04 -11.65
C ASN A 184 10.31 -22.53 -11.72
N GLY A 185 9.41 -23.36 -11.23
CA GLY A 185 9.25 -24.74 -11.69
C GLY A 185 8.18 -24.77 -12.76
#